data_AF-A0A0F9KW63-F1
#
_entry.id   AF-A0A0F9KW63-F1
#
_cell.length_a   1.000
_cell.length_b   1.000
_cell.length_c   1.000
_cell.angle_alpha   90.00
_cell.angle_beta   90.00
_cell.angle_gamma   90.00
#
_symmetry.space_group_name_H-M   'P 1'
#
loop_
_entity.id
_entity.type
_entity.pdbx_description
1 polymer ?
#
loop_
_entity_poly.entity_id
_entity_poly.type
_entity_poly.pdbx_seq_one_letter_code
_entity_poly.pdbx_strand_id
1 'polypeptide(L)'
;MVYTVEPDGVDQSGLEAIIDNQLSSANIQQSPRDDAQLFLRVEEHAGEYLLYLDFSRTMQYQADGKSYTKGGFVWGRYVKDISDIDELNEDAEFLINEFVEEYTKANKR
;
A
#
# COMPACT_ATOMS: atom_id res chain seq x y z
N MET A 1 -1.60 -0.78 -8.93
CA MET A 1 -1.67 -1.44 -7.61
C MET A 1 -1.57 -2.94 -7.81
N VAL A 2 -1.00 -3.67 -6.85
CA VAL A 2 -0.83 -5.12 -6.91
C VAL A 2 -1.41 -5.70 -5.63
N TYR A 3 -2.28 -6.69 -5.76
CA TYR A 3 -2.93 -7.37 -4.65
C TYR A 3 -2.42 -8.80 -4.56
N THR A 4 -2.18 -9.28 -3.34
CA THR A 4 -1.89 -10.68 -3.06
C THR A 4 -2.63 -11.08 -1.79
N VAL A 5 -3.83 -11.61 -1.96
CA VAL A 5 -4.68 -12.05 -0.85
C VAL A 5 -4.67 -13.59 -0.88
N GLU A 6 -3.96 -14.20 0.06
CA GLU A 6 -3.76 -15.65 0.11
C GLU A 6 -4.90 -16.43 0.80
N PRO A 7 -5.55 -15.94 1.88
CA PRO A 7 -6.67 -16.68 2.47
C PRO A 7 -7.94 -16.52 1.63
N ASP A 8 -8.50 -17.66 1.18
CA ASP A 8 -9.76 -17.74 0.41
C ASP A 8 -10.96 -17.09 1.13
N GLY A 9 -10.88 -16.90 2.45
CA GLY A 9 -11.92 -16.29 3.29
C GLY A 9 -11.93 -14.76 3.30
N VAL A 10 -10.92 -14.10 2.72
CA VAL A 10 -10.81 -12.63 2.67
C VAL A 10 -11.39 -12.12 1.37
N ASP A 11 -12.38 -11.21 1.45
CA ASP A 11 -12.95 -10.54 0.28
C ASP A 11 -11.98 -9.47 -0.24
N GLN A 12 -11.20 -9.85 -1.26
CA GLN A 12 -10.33 -8.93 -1.97
C GLN A 12 -11.09 -7.69 -2.49
N SER A 13 -12.35 -7.83 -2.93
CA SER A 13 -13.12 -6.71 -3.48
C SER A 13 -13.45 -5.67 -2.41
N GLY A 14 -13.66 -6.11 -1.17
CA GLY A 14 -13.86 -5.23 -0.01
C GLY A 14 -12.61 -4.41 0.30
N LEU A 15 -11.44 -5.06 0.31
CA LEU A 15 -10.15 -4.40 0.52
C LEU A 15 -9.81 -3.42 -0.62
N GLU A 16 -10.10 -3.80 -1.86
CA GLU A 16 -9.97 -2.93 -3.04
C GLU A 16 -10.83 -1.67 -2.88
N ALA A 17 -12.10 -1.84 -2.49
CA ALA A 17 -13.02 -0.72 -2.31
C ALA A 17 -12.56 0.24 -1.19
N ILE A 18 -12.05 -0.28 -0.06
CA ILE A 18 -11.48 0.54 1.01
C ILE A 18 -10.35 1.41 0.46
N ILE A 19 -9.41 0.81 -0.26
CA ILE A 19 -8.24 1.53 -0.77
C ILE A 19 -8.62 2.54 -1.85
N ASP A 20 -9.51 2.16 -2.78
CA ASP A 20 -10.01 3.06 -3.82
C ASP A 20 -10.75 4.27 -3.23
N ASN A 21 -11.57 4.06 -2.19
CA ASN A 21 -12.28 5.14 -1.52
C ASN A 21 -11.32 6.13 -0.87
N GLN A 22 -10.25 5.66 -0.20
CA GLN A 22 -9.31 6.55 0.47
C GLN A 22 -8.41 7.30 -0.52
N LEU A 23 -7.93 6.63 -1.56
CA LEU A 23 -7.14 7.26 -2.62
C LEU A 23 -7.95 8.31 -3.40
N SER A 24 -9.18 7.97 -3.78
CA SER A 24 -10.08 8.91 -4.48
C SER A 24 -10.44 10.10 -3.62
N SER A 25 -10.71 9.91 -2.33
CA SER A 25 -10.96 10.99 -1.36
C SER A 25 -9.78 11.95 -1.21
N ALA A 26 -8.56 11.45 -1.40
CA ALA A 26 -7.33 12.24 -1.45
C ALA A 26 -6.99 12.79 -2.84
N ASN A 27 -7.85 12.59 -3.83
CA ASN A 27 -7.66 12.98 -5.22
C ASN A 27 -6.42 12.33 -5.88
N ILE A 28 -6.05 11.14 -5.41
CA ILE A 28 -4.95 10.32 -5.95
C ILE A 28 -5.54 9.37 -7.00
N GLN A 29 -5.17 9.58 -8.25
CA GLN A 29 -5.63 8.71 -9.33
C GLN A 29 -4.80 7.43 -9.40
N GLN A 30 -5.48 6.30 -9.23
CA GLN A 30 -4.93 5.00 -9.57
C GLN A 30 -4.72 4.92 -11.09
N SER A 31 -3.46 4.82 -11.52
CA SER A 31 -3.11 4.54 -12.90
C SER A 31 -2.00 3.47 -12.93
N PRO A 32 -2.03 2.54 -13.89
CA PRO A 32 -0.92 1.63 -14.11
C PRO A 32 0.36 2.43 -14.36
N ARG A 33 1.40 2.14 -13.57
CA ARG A 33 2.71 2.78 -13.67
C ARG A 33 3.79 1.74 -13.54
N ASP A 34 4.78 1.83 -14.43
CA ASP A 34 5.95 0.96 -14.41
C ASP A 34 6.97 1.42 -13.36
N ASP A 35 6.90 2.70 -12.97
CA ASP A 35 7.85 3.34 -12.06
C ASP A 35 7.35 3.45 -10.62
N ALA A 36 6.10 3.08 -10.33
CA ALA A 36 5.54 3.16 -8.97
C ALA A 36 4.42 2.13 -8.77
N GLN A 37 4.48 1.36 -7.68
CA GLN A 37 3.51 0.31 -7.38
C GLN A 37 3.21 0.28 -5.88
N LEU A 38 1.92 0.26 -5.54
CA LEU A 38 1.42 -0.03 -4.19
C LEU A 38 1.03 -1.51 -4.14
N PHE A 39 1.50 -2.22 -3.13
CA PHE A 39 1.28 -3.65 -2.90
C PHE A 39 0.47 -3.83 -1.62
N LEU A 40 -0.70 -4.45 -1.74
CA LEU A 40 -1.45 -4.94 -0.58
C LEU A 40 -1.27 -6.46 -0.52
N ARG A 41 -0.85 -6.98 0.63
CA ARG A 41 -0.73 -8.41 0.84
C ARG A 41 -1.39 -8.84 2.15
N VAL A 42 -2.17 -9.90 2.09
CA VAL A 42 -2.80 -10.54 3.26
C VAL A 42 -2.37 -11.99 3.31
N GLU A 43 -1.83 -12.39 4.45
CA GLU A 43 -1.44 -13.77 4.76
C GLU A 43 -2.20 -14.24 6.02
N GLU A 44 -2.43 -15.54 6.17
CA GLU A 44 -2.99 -16.12 7.39
C GLU A 44 -1.96 -17.07 8.02
N HIS A 45 -1.67 -16.86 9.30
CA HIS A 45 -0.73 -17.67 10.07
C HIS A 45 -1.36 -18.04 11.42
N ALA A 46 -1.49 -19.34 11.68
CA ALA A 46 -2.03 -19.88 12.93
C ALA A 46 -3.44 -19.38 13.32
N GLY A 47 -4.27 -19.01 12.34
CA GLY A 47 -5.63 -18.51 12.56
C GLY A 47 -5.73 -17.00 12.77
N GLU A 48 -4.62 -16.27 12.60
CA GLU A 48 -4.55 -14.81 12.63
C GLU A 48 -4.08 -14.28 11.27
N TYR A 49 -4.53 -13.09 10.89
CA TYR A 49 -4.11 -12.45 9.65
C TYR A 49 -2.89 -11.55 9.86
N LEU A 50 -2.07 -11.46 8.81
CA LEU A 50 -0.99 -10.51 8.66
C LEU A 50 -1.28 -9.66 7.42
N LEU A 51 -1.29 -8.35 7.62
CA LEU A 51 -1.57 -7.36 6.58
C LEU A 51 -0.31 -6.57 6.27
N TYR A 52 0.01 -6.43 4.99
CA TYR A 52 1.12 -5.61 4.50
C TYR A 52 0.60 -4.59 3.49
N LEU A 53 1.07 -3.35 3.62
CA LEU A 53 0.91 -2.32 2.60
C LEU A 53 2.28 -1.71 2.29
N ASP A 54 2.79 -1.94 1.08
CA ASP A 54 4.12 -1.51 0.66
C ASP A 54 4.05 -0.64 -0.60
N PHE A 55 4.82 0.44 -0.65
CA PHE A 55 4.93 1.30 -1.81
C PHE A 55 6.36 1.28 -2.37
N SER A 56 6.49 0.84 -3.61
CA SER A 56 7.73 0.86 -4.35
C SER A 56 7.71 1.95 -5.42
N ARG A 57 8.86 2.56 -5.68
CA ARG A 57 9.04 3.45 -6.81
C ARG A 57 10.46 3.46 -7.33
N THR A 58 10.59 3.84 -8.59
CA THR A 58 11.85 4.22 -9.21
C THR A 58 12.08 5.71 -9.01
N MET A 59 13.22 6.07 -8.45
CA MET A 59 13.65 7.46 -8.25
C MET A 59 14.85 7.76 -9.13
N GLN A 60 14.79 8.91 -9.81
CA GLN A 60 15.92 9.49 -10.51
C GLN A 60 16.49 10.61 -9.66
N TYR A 61 17.80 10.63 -9.46
CA TYR A 61 18.50 11.67 -8.71
C TYR A 61 19.82 12.05 -9.38
N GLN A 62 20.31 13.24 -9.05
CA GLN A 62 21.56 13.79 -9.56
C GLN A 62 22.60 13.80 -8.45
N ALA A 63 23.80 13.28 -8.71
CA ALA A 63 24.95 13.39 -7.83
C ALA A 63 26.23 13.58 -8.66
N ASP A 64 27.09 14.53 -8.28
CA ASP A 64 28.31 14.89 -9.05
C ASP A 64 28.06 15.13 -10.56
N GLY A 65 26.96 15.80 -10.91
CA GLY A 65 26.60 16.09 -12.30
C GLY A 65 26.22 14.86 -13.14
N LYS A 66 26.03 13.69 -12.50
CA LYS A 66 25.57 12.45 -13.13
C LYS A 66 24.17 12.09 -12.66
N SER A 67 23.37 11.55 -13.57
CA SER A 67 22.04 11.00 -13.27
C SER A 67 22.15 9.54 -12.85
N TYR A 68 21.45 9.20 -11.77
CA TYR A 68 21.32 7.84 -11.26
C TYR A 68 19.85 7.47 -11.13
N THR A 69 19.57 6.18 -11.28
CA THR A 69 18.25 5.60 -11.09
C THR A 69 18.33 4.55 -10.00
N LYS A 70 17.44 4.60 -9.02
CA LYS A 70 17.30 3.58 -7.98
C LYS A 70 15.84 3.21 -7.81
N GLY A 71 15.53 1.93 -8.00
CA GLY A 71 14.23 1.34 -7.64
C GLY A 71 14.27 0.75 -6.23
N GLY A 72 13.14 0.76 -5.54
CA GLY A 72 12.97 0.06 -4.28
C GLY A 72 11.72 0.46 -3.53
N PHE A 73 11.49 -0.21 -2.41
CA PHE A 73 10.48 0.19 -1.43
C PHE A 73 10.88 1.51 -0.79
N VAL A 74 9.98 2.47 -0.80
CA VAL A 74 10.18 3.81 -0.21
C VAL A 74 9.26 4.04 0.98
N TRP A 75 8.24 3.21 1.14
CA TRP A 75 7.32 3.21 2.27
C TRP A 75 6.75 1.80 2.45
N GLY A 76 6.45 1.42 3.68
CA GLY A 76 5.86 0.12 3.99
C GLY A 76 5.45 0.02 5.45
N ARG A 77 4.32 -0.65 5.68
CA ARG A 77 3.75 -0.94 7.01
C ARG A 77 3.18 -2.34 7.03
N TYR A 78 3.14 -2.93 8.22
CA TYR A 78 2.46 -4.19 8.43
C TYR A 78 1.74 -4.22 9.78
N VAL A 79 0.68 -4.99 9.84
CA VAL A 79 -0.08 -5.32 11.06
C VAL A 79 -0.15 -6.85 11.16
N LYS A 80 -0.15 -7.35 12.39
CA LYS A 80 -0.13 -8.79 12.71
C LYS A 80 -1.09 -9.04 13.87
N ASP A 81 -1.31 -10.32 14.17
CA ASP A 81 -2.17 -10.79 15.25
C ASP A 81 -3.63 -10.33 15.05
N ILE A 82 -4.06 -10.16 13.79
CA ILE A 82 -5.42 -9.73 13.41
C ILE A 82 -6.34 -10.93 13.54
N SER A 83 -7.36 -10.84 14.40
CA SER A 83 -8.14 -11.99 14.83
C SER A 83 -9.38 -12.27 13.97
N ASP A 84 -9.87 -11.28 13.24
CA ASP A 84 -11.03 -11.40 12.37
C ASP A 84 -11.00 -10.46 11.15
N ILE A 85 -12.02 -10.58 10.29
CA ILE A 85 -12.14 -9.84 9.02
C ILE A 85 -12.50 -8.37 9.26
N ASP A 86 -13.25 -8.06 10.32
CA ASP A 86 -13.64 -6.69 10.61
C ASP A 86 -12.39 -5.90 11.05
N GLU A 87 -11.57 -6.49 11.93
CA GLU A 87 -10.27 -5.93 12.34
C GLU A 87 -9.33 -5.77 11.13
N LEU A 88 -9.27 -6.76 10.22
CA LEU A 88 -8.48 -6.68 8.99
C LEU A 88 -8.87 -5.47 8.12
N ASN A 89 -10.17 -5.22 7.98
CA ASN A 89 -10.69 -4.10 7.18
C ASN A 89 -10.39 -2.75 7.84
N GLU A 90 -10.55 -2.64 9.17
CA GLU A 90 -10.19 -1.44 9.94
C GLU A 90 -8.69 -1.14 9.82
N ASP A 91 -7.83 -2.16 9.92
CA ASP A 91 -6.39 -2.01 9.76
C ASP A 91 -6.00 -1.63 8.33
N ALA A 92 -6.67 -2.20 7.32
CA ALA A 92 -6.48 -1.81 5.92
C ALA A 92 -6.82 -0.33 5.68
N GLU A 93 -7.93 0.13 6.25
CA GLU A 93 -8.31 1.55 6.21
C GLU A 93 -7.29 2.43 6.94
N PHE A 94 -6.79 2.01 8.09
CA PHE A 94 -5.76 2.74 8.82
C PHE A 94 -4.46 2.86 8.02
N LEU A 95 -3.94 1.75 7.48
CA LEU A 95 -2.69 1.74 6.72
C LEU A 95 -2.77 2.60 5.46
N ILE A 96 -3.88 2.54 4.71
CA ILE A 96 -4.02 3.36 3.51
C ILE A 96 -4.14 4.85 3.85
N ASN A 97 -4.79 5.20 4.96
CA ASN A 97 -4.87 6.59 5.42
C ASN A 97 -3.50 7.14 5.80
N GLU A 98 -2.69 6.36 6.53
CA GLU A 98 -1.31 6.73 6.84
C GLU A 98 -0.49 6.92 5.56
N PHE A 99 -0.59 5.97 4.62
CA PHE A 99 0.06 6.07 3.31
C PHE A 99 -0.34 7.36 2.58
N VAL A 100 -1.63 7.64 2.47
CA VAL A 100 -2.17 8.82 1.80
C VAL A 100 -1.63 10.11 2.42
N GLU A 101 -1.59 10.19 3.74
CA GLU A 101 -1.08 11.36 4.46
C GLU A 101 0.41 11.58 4.13
N GLU A 102 1.24 10.54 4.26
CA GLU A 102 2.67 10.64 3.99
C GLU A 102 2.97 10.89 2.52
N TYR A 103 2.28 10.20 1.62
CA TYR A 103 2.39 10.41 0.17
C TYR A 103 2.02 11.85 -0.20
N THR A 104 0.94 12.37 0.36
CA THR A 104 0.52 13.76 0.11
C THR A 104 1.53 14.75 0.66
N LYS A 105 2.05 14.55 1.87
CA LYS A 105 3.11 15.41 2.44
C LYS A 105 4.36 15.42 1.57
N ALA A 106 4.80 14.26 1.07
CA ALA A 106 5.99 14.15 0.24
C ALA A 106 5.83 14.80 -1.16
N ASN A 107 4.58 14.92 -1.64
CA ASN A 107 4.27 15.49 -2.96
C ASN A 107 3.71 16.93 -2.89
N LYS A 108 3.40 17.46 -1.71
CA LYS A 108 3.10 18.89 -1.51
C LYS A 108 4.39 19.68 -1.73
N ARG A 109 4.45 20.38 -2.86
CA ARG A 109 5.47 21.38 -3.16
C ARG A 109 5.20 22.69 -2.44
#